data_AF-A0A2X0IB63-F1
#
_entry.id   AF-A0A2X0IB63-F1
#
_cell.length_a   1.000
_cell.length_b   1.000
_cell.length_c   1.000
_cell.angle_alpha   90.00
_cell.angle_beta   90.00
_cell.angle_gamma   90.00
#
_symmetry.space_group_name_H-M   'P 1'
#
loop_
_entity.id
_entity.type
_entity.pdbx_description
1 polymer ?
#
loop_
_entity_poly.entity_id
_entity_poly.type
_entity_poly.pdbx_seq_one_letter_code
_entity_poly.pdbx_strand_id
1 'polypeptide(L)'
;MAQVRKDSAAENPPNAPGRSPDRDPADSRAFSRRALLGAGAAALAATAVQWTPLGRVAAASAATTIPAPPQFPAGIALYQRTFQNWSGEVVVEGLWSASPASAADVVTLANWAHANDWRLRPRGGGYSWSPLVAPAGTPANVLLVDSSTHLTNISVDATGAGTGGASVTVQPGATMDTLLGTLKSAGLGFTGFPVIGAGTVGGALATGGRGTGVPALGESRLPGHTYGSLSNLITSLTAVVWDPARGAYALRTFQRTDPQIQALLVNLGRVFVTEATLRVGPDQRLRCQSWFNVAATDLFAAPATAGSKSIASYVDQCGRVVCIWFPFTGSPWLRVFTPSPSQPWTSRAVTGPYDFTFNDIVPKNVSDLLSQIVAGDAAATPQFTAAQMDAISAGLVATDTWDLWGWSSDVLLYVRPTTLRITSTCCNVVTSRANVQRAVSEFYAEYSAKLAAYAAQGQYPMNAPLEIRVTGLDQPGDCGVPGALGAQLSPLRPRPDHPEWDTSVWFDMTTVPITPGCHQFMGEMEAWFRSNYASYGQVHNEWPKEWANSPSGAWSDSAAIAGAIPAYYTTGQAAGDGWNAAVATFTALDPNGVFGSPFLDRVLVPGG
;
A
#
# COMPACT_ATOMS: atom_id res chain seq x y z
N MET A 1 -31.79 39.45 -60.54
CA MET A 1 -32.08 40.58 -61.45
C MET A 1 -30.80 40.85 -62.21
N ALA A 2 -30.83 40.94 -63.55
CA ALA A 2 -29.74 40.54 -64.48
C ALA A 2 -29.37 39.03 -64.32
N GLN A 3 -29.33 38.13 -65.32
CA GLN A 3 -29.11 38.10 -66.78
C GLN A 3 -27.61 37.96 -67.19
N VAL A 4 -27.18 36.79 -67.72
CA VAL A 4 -27.07 36.38 -69.16
C VAL A 4 -25.66 36.68 -69.72
N ARG A 5 -24.99 35.97 -70.65
CA ARG A 5 -25.22 34.85 -71.64
C ARG A 5 -24.17 33.71 -71.38
N LYS A 6 -24.28 32.42 -71.78
CA LYS A 6 -24.43 31.78 -73.13
C LYS A 6 -23.24 32.08 -74.08
N ASP A 7 -22.79 31.27 -75.06
CA ASP A 7 -23.17 30.01 -75.77
C ASP A 7 -21.87 29.44 -76.43
N SER A 8 -21.67 28.23 -77.01
CA SER A 8 -22.42 26.97 -77.22
C SER A 8 -21.48 25.87 -77.83
N ALA A 9 -21.99 24.64 -78.02
CA ALA A 9 -21.63 23.67 -79.09
C ALA A 9 -20.27 22.89 -79.04
N ALA A 10 -20.11 21.68 -79.64
CA ALA A 10 -21.09 20.67 -80.12
C ALA A 10 -20.46 19.26 -80.36
N GLU A 11 -21.33 18.35 -80.79
CA GLU A 11 -21.31 16.87 -80.94
C GLU A 11 -20.18 16.14 -81.73
N ASN A 12 -19.83 14.95 -81.19
CA ASN A 12 -19.50 13.62 -81.77
C ASN A 12 -19.87 13.27 -83.25
N PRO A 13 -19.48 12.09 -83.83
CA PRO A 13 -18.39 11.10 -83.56
C PRO A 13 -17.70 10.58 -84.88
N PRO A 14 -17.55 9.27 -85.22
CA PRO A 14 -16.65 8.20 -84.69
C PRO A 14 -15.63 7.61 -85.71
N ASN A 15 -14.55 6.94 -85.23
CA ASN A 15 -14.10 5.57 -85.63
C ASN A 15 -12.63 5.24 -85.23
N ALA A 16 -12.31 3.93 -85.17
CA ALA A 16 -10.99 3.32 -84.91
C ALA A 16 -10.44 2.64 -86.21
N PRO A 17 -9.33 1.86 -86.26
CA PRO A 17 -8.37 1.42 -85.20
C PRO A 17 -6.86 1.46 -85.58
N GLY A 18 -5.94 1.07 -84.66
CA GLY A 18 -4.52 0.82 -85.02
C GLY A 18 -3.53 0.44 -83.89
N ARG A 19 -3.20 -0.86 -83.81
CA ARG A 19 -2.01 -1.57 -83.23
C ARG A 19 -1.11 -0.93 -82.12
N SER A 20 -0.86 -1.72 -81.07
CA SER A 20 0.22 -1.57 -80.07
C SER A 20 1.63 -1.84 -80.60
N PRO A 21 2.68 -1.47 -79.83
CA PRO A 21 3.56 -2.49 -79.24
C PRO A 21 3.96 -2.22 -77.77
N ASP A 22 4.65 -3.18 -77.13
CA ASP A 22 5.02 -3.19 -75.71
C ASP A 22 6.07 -2.15 -75.30
N ARG A 23 6.02 -1.72 -74.02
CA ARG A 23 7.15 -1.72 -73.05
C ARG A 23 6.75 -1.12 -71.69
N ASP A 24 6.53 -1.97 -70.70
CA ASP A 24 6.56 -1.57 -69.29
C ASP A 24 8.02 -1.52 -68.77
N PRO A 25 8.44 -0.47 -68.06
CA PRO A 25 9.61 -0.48 -67.19
C PRO A 25 9.23 -0.66 -65.72
N ALA A 26 10.03 -1.46 -65.01
CA ALA A 26 10.03 -1.52 -63.55
C ALA A 26 10.76 -0.29 -62.94
N ASP A 27 10.84 -0.03 -61.62
CA ASP A 27 10.44 -0.85 -60.48
C ASP A 27 10.23 -0.01 -59.20
N SER A 28 9.27 -0.40 -58.35
CA SER A 28 9.27 -0.18 -56.87
C SER A 28 9.28 1.28 -56.31
N ARG A 29 8.90 1.55 -55.05
CA ARG A 29 8.46 0.71 -53.93
C ARG A 29 7.13 1.23 -53.37
N ALA A 30 6.05 0.47 -53.51
CA ALA A 30 4.85 0.71 -52.72
C ALA A 30 5.07 0.24 -51.26
N PHE A 31 4.75 1.08 -50.28
CA PHE A 31 4.85 0.71 -48.86
C PHE A 31 3.80 -0.34 -48.48
N SER A 32 4.20 -1.62 -48.53
CA SER A 32 3.36 -2.75 -48.10
C SER A 32 2.97 -2.63 -46.63
N ARG A 33 1.71 -2.93 -46.30
CA ARG A 33 1.19 -2.94 -44.92
C ARG A 33 1.93 -3.90 -43.98
N ARG A 34 2.74 -4.84 -44.50
CA ARG A 34 3.64 -5.67 -43.69
C ARG A 34 4.90 -4.93 -43.19
N ALA A 35 5.36 -3.87 -43.86
CA ALA A 35 6.53 -3.11 -43.44
C ALA A 35 6.24 -2.27 -42.18
N LEU A 36 5.06 -1.65 -42.11
CA LEU A 36 4.65 -0.83 -40.96
C LEU A 36 4.51 -1.65 -39.66
N LEU A 37 4.11 -2.92 -39.79
CA LEU A 37 4.03 -3.88 -38.67
C LEU A 37 5.41 -4.39 -38.22
N GLY A 38 6.44 -4.31 -39.06
CA GLY A 38 7.82 -4.65 -38.67
C GLY A 38 8.50 -3.56 -37.85
N ALA A 39 8.28 -2.28 -38.19
CA ALA A 39 8.91 -1.16 -37.50
C ALA A 39 8.33 -0.90 -36.08
N GLY A 40 7.02 -1.07 -35.90
CA GLY A 40 6.38 -0.86 -34.59
C GLY A 40 6.76 -1.91 -33.53
N ALA A 41 7.06 -3.15 -33.95
CA ALA A 41 7.37 -4.25 -33.05
C ALA A 41 8.68 -4.05 -32.26
N ALA A 42 9.70 -3.43 -32.88
CA ALA A 42 11.01 -3.25 -32.25
C ALA A 42 11.01 -2.20 -31.13
N ALA A 43 10.25 -1.10 -31.29
CA ALA A 43 10.19 -0.04 -30.29
C ALA A 43 9.32 -0.42 -29.07
N LEU A 44 8.20 -1.12 -29.29
CA LEU A 44 7.33 -1.58 -28.21
C LEU A 44 7.93 -2.74 -27.41
N ALA A 45 8.86 -3.52 -27.98
CA ALA A 45 9.58 -4.56 -27.26
C ALA A 45 10.48 -4.04 -26.13
N ALA A 46 10.91 -2.76 -26.19
CA ALA A 46 11.75 -2.15 -25.16
C ALA A 46 10.95 -1.67 -23.92
N THR A 47 9.68 -1.31 -24.10
CA THR A 47 8.80 -0.83 -23.01
C THR A 47 7.82 -1.88 -22.50
N ALA A 48 7.57 -2.94 -23.27
CA ALA A 48 6.73 -4.07 -22.88
C ALA A 48 7.53 -5.26 -22.30
N VAL A 49 8.58 -4.99 -21.51
CA VAL A 49 9.23 -6.03 -20.69
C VAL A 49 8.23 -6.50 -19.63
N GLN A 50 7.57 -7.64 -19.92
CA GLN A 50 6.38 -8.07 -19.19
C GLN A 50 6.67 -8.30 -17.70
N TRP A 51 5.76 -7.86 -16.84
CA TRP A 51 5.77 -8.10 -15.40
C TRP A 51 5.43 -9.57 -15.07
N THR A 52 6.36 -10.47 -15.42
CA THR A 52 6.35 -11.90 -15.11
C THR A 52 7.76 -12.36 -14.74
N PRO A 53 7.95 -13.47 -13.98
CA PRO A 53 9.10 -13.62 -13.08
C PRO A 53 10.43 -14.08 -13.71
N LEU A 54 10.73 -13.72 -14.97
CA LEU A 54 11.98 -14.10 -15.66
C LEU A 54 13.15 -13.11 -15.50
N GLY A 55 12.95 -11.97 -14.83
CA GLY A 55 14.03 -11.02 -14.49
C GLY A 55 15.00 -11.49 -13.39
N ARG A 56 15.35 -12.78 -13.32
CA ARG A 56 16.38 -13.34 -12.44
C ARG A 56 17.60 -13.75 -13.28
N VAL A 57 18.72 -13.04 -13.14
CA VAL A 57 20.00 -13.38 -13.78
C VAL A 57 20.77 -14.31 -12.86
N ALA A 58 20.95 -15.58 -13.23
CA ALA A 58 21.68 -16.55 -12.42
C ALA A 58 23.14 -16.11 -12.17
N ALA A 59 23.69 -16.39 -10.98
CA ALA A 59 24.99 -15.87 -10.56
C ALA A 59 26.20 -16.26 -11.44
N ALA A 60 26.09 -17.34 -12.22
CA ALA A 60 27.12 -17.80 -13.16
C ALA A 60 26.93 -17.27 -14.60
N SER A 61 25.99 -16.35 -14.83
CA SER A 61 25.69 -15.79 -16.14
C SER A 61 26.65 -14.64 -16.49
N ALA A 62 27.10 -14.58 -17.75
CA ALA A 62 27.86 -13.43 -18.27
C ALA A 62 27.04 -12.12 -18.31
N ALA A 63 25.74 -12.15 -18.01
CA ALA A 63 24.88 -10.97 -17.90
C ALA A 63 24.80 -10.37 -16.47
N THR A 64 25.58 -10.85 -15.51
CA THR A 64 25.68 -10.22 -14.18
C THR A 64 26.47 -8.91 -14.24
N THR A 65 25.95 -7.83 -13.66
CA THR A 65 26.51 -6.47 -13.77
C THR A 65 27.45 -6.06 -12.64
N ILE A 66 27.34 -6.69 -11.46
CA ILE A 66 28.25 -6.51 -10.31
C ILE A 66 28.95 -7.83 -9.90
N PRO A 67 30.13 -7.78 -9.25
CA PRO A 67 30.87 -8.98 -8.84
C PRO A 67 30.09 -9.91 -7.90
N ALA A 68 30.35 -11.21 -7.98
CA ALA A 68 29.71 -12.21 -7.11
C ALA A 68 30.09 -12.01 -5.62
N PRO A 69 29.18 -12.31 -4.67
CA PRO A 69 29.47 -12.18 -3.24
C PRO A 69 30.58 -13.17 -2.81
N PRO A 70 31.55 -12.76 -1.98
CA PRO A 70 32.63 -13.61 -1.53
C PRO A 70 32.09 -14.78 -0.70
N GLN A 71 32.63 -15.99 -0.94
CA GLN A 71 32.36 -17.21 -0.15
C GLN A 71 30.86 -17.50 0.10
N PHE A 72 29.99 -17.16 -0.87
CA PHE A 72 28.54 -17.28 -0.71
C PHE A 72 28.11 -18.74 -0.38
N PRO A 73 27.15 -18.97 0.54
CA PRO A 73 26.81 -20.31 1.00
C PRO A 73 26.33 -21.25 -0.12
N ALA A 74 27.03 -22.38 -0.28
CA ALA A 74 26.65 -23.41 -1.22
C ALA A 74 25.28 -24.01 -0.88
N GLY A 75 24.45 -24.28 -1.90
CA GLY A 75 23.09 -24.80 -1.76
C GLY A 75 22.00 -23.73 -1.69
N ILE A 76 22.32 -22.48 -1.32
CA ILE A 76 21.36 -21.37 -1.37
C ILE A 76 21.37 -20.76 -2.79
N ALA A 77 20.20 -20.60 -3.40
CA ALA A 77 20.08 -20.11 -4.77
C ALA A 77 20.34 -18.59 -4.85
N LEU A 78 21.39 -18.20 -5.58
CA LEU A 78 21.84 -16.81 -5.79
C LEU A 78 21.60 -16.33 -7.23
N TYR A 79 21.06 -15.11 -7.38
CA TYR A 79 20.81 -14.45 -8.67
C TYR A 79 20.83 -12.91 -8.51
N GLN A 80 21.07 -12.17 -9.59
CA GLN A 80 20.79 -10.73 -9.63
C GLN A 80 19.35 -10.47 -10.09
N ARG A 81 18.75 -9.39 -9.60
CA ARG A 81 17.41 -8.94 -10.00
C ARG A 81 17.25 -7.44 -9.76
N THR A 82 16.58 -6.75 -10.68
CA THR A 82 16.13 -5.37 -10.42
C THR A 82 15.05 -5.35 -9.35
N PHE A 83 15.27 -4.60 -8.28
CA PHE A 83 14.21 -4.21 -7.35
C PHE A 83 13.45 -3.03 -7.94
N GLN A 84 12.12 -3.11 -7.91
CA GLN A 84 11.23 -1.99 -8.20
C GLN A 84 10.10 -2.00 -7.17
N ASN A 85 9.81 -0.84 -6.57
CA ASN A 85 8.66 -0.69 -5.68
C ASN A 85 7.34 -0.52 -6.50
N TRP A 86 6.18 -0.58 -5.84
CA TRP A 86 4.91 -0.58 -6.57
C TRP A 86 4.59 0.77 -7.26
N SER A 87 4.94 1.92 -6.69
CA SER A 87 4.77 3.21 -7.38
C SER A 87 5.71 3.38 -8.58
N GLY A 88 6.87 2.71 -8.57
CA GLY A 88 7.90 2.80 -9.60
C GLY A 88 8.96 3.86 -9.33
N GLU A 89 8.84 4.63 -8.24
CA GLU A 89 9.77 5.69 -7.81
C GLU A 89 11.13 5.14 -7.36
N VAL A 90 11.15 3.93 -6.82
CA VAL A 90 12.36 3.27 -6.35
C VAL A 90 12.67 2.11 -7.28
N VAL A 91 13.67 2.29 -8.13
CA VAL A 91 14.26 1.26 -8.99
C VAL A 91 15.74 1.10 -8.65
N VAL A 92 16.18 -0.14 -8.44
CA VAL A 92 17.60 -0.47 -8.23
C VAL A 92 17.95 -1.73 -9.00
N GLU A 93 18.81 -1.60 -10.00
CA GLU A 93 19.23 -2.70 -10.87
C GLU A 93 20.38 -3.53 -10.29
N GLY A 94 20.61 -4.73 -10.83
CA GLY A 94 21.78 -5.56 -10.53
C GLY A 94 21.88 -6.14 -9.10
N LEU A 95 20.94 -5.84 -8.21
CA LEU A 95 21.00 -6.27 -6.80
C LEU A 95 21.06 -7.80 -6.67
N TRP A 96 22.04 -8.27 -5.89
CA TRP A 96 22.11 -9.66 -5.49
C TRP A 96 20.89 -10.05 -4.66
N SER A 97 20.36 -11.23 -4.93
CA SER A 97 19.15 -11.78 -4.34
C SER A 97 19.34 -13.26 -4.07
N ALA A 98 18.85 -13.74 -2.93
CA ALA A 98 18.88 -15.13 -2.54
C ALA A 98 17.47 -15.66 -2.24
N SER A 99 17.18 -16.90 -2.62
CA SER A 99 15.97 -17.64 -2.19
C SER A 99 16.36 -18.69 -1.14
N PRO A 100 16.26 -18.41 0.17
CA PRO A 100 16.42 -19.41 1.22
C PRO A 100 15.28 -20.44 1.15
N ALA A 101 15.57 -21.72 1.36
CA ALA A 101 14.55 -22.79 1.37
C ALA A 101 13.90 -22.96 2.76
N SER A 102 14.58 -22.50 3.81
CA SER A 102 14.20 -22.69 5.21
C SER A 102 14.58 -21.50 6.09
N ALA A 103 14.04 -21.44 7.30
CA ALA A 103 14.47 -20.47 8.31
C ALA A 103 15.94 -20.63 8.72
N ALA A 104 16.50 -21.84 8.61
CA ALA A 104 17.92 -22.11 8.87
C ALA A 104 18.82 -21.49 7.79
N ASP A 105 18.40 -21.46 6.53
CA ASP A 105 19.14 -20.78 5.46
C ASP A 105 19.25 -19.28 5.70
N VAL A 106 18.23 -18.64 6.31
CA VAL A 106 18.31 -17.23 6.70
C VAL A 106 19.34 -17.01 7.81
N VAL A 107 19.48 -17.95 8.75
CA VAL A 107 20.56 -17.94 9.76
C VAL A 107 21.94 -18.12 9.11
N THR A 108 22.07 -19.02 8.13
CA THR A 108 23.30 -19.21 7.36
C THR A 108 23.68 -17.94 6.60
N LEU A 109 22.71 -17.28 5.95
CA LEU A 109 22.93 -15.99 5.29
C LEU A 109 23.31 -14.88 6.28
N ALA A 110 22.70 -14.80 7.46
CA ALA A 110 23.00 -13.76 8.44
C ALA A 110 24.42 -13.88 8.99
N ASN A 111 24.87 -15.11 9.29
CA ASN A 111 26.24 -15.36 9.72
C ASN A 111 27.27 -15.15 8.59
N TRP A 112 26.95 -15.57 7.37
CA TRP A 112 27.77 -15.27 6.19
C TRP A 112 27.92 -13.76 5.97
N ALA A 113 26.81 -13.01 6.07
CA ALA A 113 26.79 -11.58 5.82
C ALA A 113 27.63 -10.82 6.86
N HIS A 114 27.47 -11.16 8.14
CA HIS A 114 28.31 -10.65 9.24
C HIS A 114 29.81 -10.91 8.99
N ALA A 115 30.17 -12.12 8.56
CA ALA A 115 31.57 -12.50 8.33
C ALA A 115 32.22 -11.83 7.09
N ASN A 116 31.45 -11.18 6.22
CA ASN A 116 31.93 -10.62 4.95
C ASN A 116 31.68 -9.11 4.80
N ASP A 117 31.15 -8.42 5.82
CA ASP A 117 30.63 -7.04 5.75
C ASP A 117 29.54 -6.86 4.67
N TRP A 118 28.52 -7.72 4.72
CA TRP A 118 27.30 -7.62 3.90
C TRP A 118 26.07 -7.38 4.77
N ARG A 119 25.02 -6.85 4.15
CA ARG A 119 23.70 -6.65 4.79
C ARG A 119 22.60 -7.41 4.06
N LEU A 120 21.57 -7.79 4.81
CA LEU A 120 20.41 -8.54 4.38
C LEU A 120 19.14 -7.71 4.47
N ARG A 121 18.33 -7.71 3.40
CA ARG A 121 17.03 -7.04 3.37
C ARG A 121 15.92 -8.04 3.05
N PRO A 122 14.85 -8.16 3.86
CA PRO A 122 13.74 -9.05 3.55
C PRO A 122 13.01 -8.54 2.30
N ARG A 123 12.95 -9.38 1.26
CA ARG A 123 12.25 -9.08 0.00
C ARG A 123 10.94 -9.87 -0.06
N GLY A 124 9.85 -9.12 0.00
CA GLY A 124 8.48 -9.59 -0.25
C GLY A 124 7.92 -9.06 -1.57
N GLY A 125 6.63 -8.78 -1.61
CA GLY A 125 5.92 -8.38 -2.85
C GLY A 125 6.36 -7.06 -3.51
N GLY A 126 6.98 -6.13 -2.76
CA GLY A 126 7.41 -4.81 -3.28
C GLY A 126 6.37 -3.67 -3.16
N TYR A 127 5.26 -3.91 -2.45
CA TYR A 127 4.11 -3.00 -2.33
C TYR A 127 4.26 -1.83 -1.35
N SER A 128 5.47 -1.56 -0.85
CA SER A 128 5.77 -0.41 -0.01
C SER A 128 6.28 0.74 -0.88
N TRP A 129 5.84 1.97 -0.60
CA TRP A 129 6.48 3.18 -1.12
C TRP A 129 7.80 3.40 -0.39
N SER A 130 7.76 3.31 0.94
CA SER A 130 8.89 3.46 1.87
C SER A 130 10.11 2.60 1.48
N PRO A 131 11.34 3.16 1.40
CA PRO A 131 12.55 2.46 0.96
C PRO A 131 13.17 1.54 2.05
N LEU A 132 12.33 0.86 2.83
CA LEU A 132 12.73 -0.09 3.89
C LEU A 132 13.46 -1.32 3.33
N VAL A 133 13.14 -1.74 2.09
CA VAL A 133 13.78 -2.88 1.43
C VAL A 133 15.10 -2.44 0.79
N ALA A 134 15.06 -1.53 -0.18
CA ALA A 134 16.24 -1.00 -0.86
C ALA A 134 16.01 0.48 -1.25
N PRO A 135 16.75 1.46 -0.70
CA PRO A 135 16.73 2.83 -1.19
C PRO A 135 17.42 2.99 -2.54
N ALA A 136 17.17 4.13 -3.22
CA ALA A 136 18.04 4.58 -4.30
C ALA A 136 19.49 4.67 -3.80
N GLY A 137 20.45 4.21 -4.61
CA GLY A 137 21.85 4.13 -4.20
C GLY A 137 22.16 3.01 -3.18
N THR A 138 21.33 1.95 -3.12
CA THR A 138 21.64 0.75 -2.31
C THR A 138 23.04 0.19 -2.65
N PRO A 139 23.94 0.01 -1.66
CA PRO A 139 25.29 -0.51 -1.90
C PRO A 139 25.33 -1.93 -2.47
N ALA A 140 26.43 -2.26 -3.17
CA ALA A 140 26.61 -3.58 -3.80
C ALA A 140 26.76 -4.75 -2.81
N ASN A 141 27.12 -4.48 -1.54
CA ASN A 141 27.19 -5.45 -0.44
C ASN A 141 25.83 -5.65 0.27
N VAL A 142 24.72 -5.43 -0.42
CA VAL A 142 23.36 -5.69 0.08
C VAL A 142 22.73 -6.85 -0.69
N LEU A 143 22.31 -7.88 0.05
CA LEU A 143 21.60 -9.06 -0.47
C LEU A 143 20.09 -8.97 -0.15
N LEU A 144 19.25 -9.10 -1.16
CA LEU A 144 17.81 -9.23 -1.00
C LEU A 144 17.43 -10.69 -0.70
N VAL A 145 16.79 -10.93 0.44
CA VAL A 145 16.39 -12.28 0.88
C VAL A 145 14.93 -12.51 0.50
N ASP A 146 14.71 -13.23 -0.59
CA ASP A 146 13.42 -13.44 -1.25
C ASP A 146 12.59 -14.51 -0.52
N SER A 147 11.84 -14.08 0.51
CA SER A 147 11.00 -14.96 1.31
C SER A 147 9.90 -15.64 0.49
N SER A 148 9.45 -14.99 -0.60
CA SER A 148 8.28 -15.40 -1.38
C SER A 148 8.44 -16.69 -2.20
N THR A 149 9.66 -17.21 -2.36
CA THR A 149 9.88 -18.46 -3.12
C THR A 149 9.58 -19.73 -2.30
N HIS A 150 9.90 -19.74 -0.99
CA HIS A 150 9.86 -20.96 -0.16
C HIS A 150 9.38 -20.75 1.28
N LEU A 151 9.50 -19.54 1.86
CA LEU A 151 9.09 -19.27 3.24
C LEU A 151 7.60 -18.90 3.28
N THR A 152 6.76 -19.82 2.81
CA THR A 152 5.35 -19.57 2.45
C THR A 152 4.35 -20.47 3.19
N ASN A 153 4.80 -21.32 4.12
CA ASN A 153 3.90 -22.23 4.84
C ASN A 153 2.87 -21.48 5.70
N ILE A 154 1.66 -22.04 5.76
CA ILE A 154 0.55 -21.63 6.62
C ILE A 154 0.03 -22.88 7.32
N SER A 155 -0.17 -22.82 8.63
CA SER A 155 -0.82 -23.85 9.44
C SER A 155 -1.90 -23.20 10.31
N VAL A 156 -3.11 -23.76 10.30
CA VAL A 156 -4.27 -23.23 11.03
C VAL A 156 -4.67 -24.18 12.14
N ASP A 157 -4.73 -23.69 13.37
CA ASP A 157 -5.41 -24.37 14.48
C ASP A 157 -6.76 -23.69 14.73
N ALA A 158 -7.85 -24.37 14.37
CA ALA A 158 -9.21 -23.90 14.59
C ALA A 158 -9.74 -24.19 16.03
N THR A 159 -8.93 -24.81 16.89
CA THR A 159 -9.34 -25.22 18.24
C THR A 159 -9.80 -24.01 19.06
N GLY A 160 -11.03 -24.08 19.58
CA GLY A 160 -11.61 -23.01 20.38
C GLY A 160 -11.91 -21.72 19.62
N ALA A 161 -12.12 -21.75 18.29
CA ALA A 161 -12.47 -20.57 17.50
C ALA A 161 -13.57 -19.69 18.11
N GLY A 162 -14.69 -20.28 18.53
CA GLY A 162 -15.81 -19.58 19.18
C GLY A 162 -15.49 -18.98 20.55
N THR A 163 -14.37 -19.35 21.17
CA THR A 163 -13.87 -18.78 22.44
C THR A 163 -12.59 -17.97 22.26
N GLY A 164 -12.19 -17.65 21.02
CA GLY A 164 -10.96 -16.90 20.74
C GLY A 164 -9.68 -17.70 21.02
N GLY A 165 -9.75 -19.03 20.93
CA GLY A 165 -8.60 -19.94 21.01
C GLY A 165 -7.83 -20.03 19.69
N ALA A 166 -8.53 -20.02 18.55
CA ALA A 166 -7.97 -20.32 17.25
C ALA A 166 -6.80 -19.42 16.83
N SER A 167 -5.88 -19.99 16.06
CA SER A 167 -4.64 -19.35 15.64
C SER A 167 -4.18 -19.80 14.26
N VAL A 168 -3.29 -19.02 13.67
CA VAL A 168 -2.60 -19.35 12.42
C VAL A 168 -1.11 -19.07 12.55
N THR A 169 -0.29 -20.09 12.31
CA THR A 169 1.17 -19.97 12.19
C THR A 169 1.51 -19.80 10.71
N VAL A 170 2.24 -18.74 10.37
CA VAL A 170 2.47 -18.33 8.98
C VAL A 170 3.88 -17.79 8.77
N GLN A 171 4.50 -18.20 7.66
CA GLN A 171 5.83 -17.75 7.23
C GLN A 171 5.76 -16.46 6.38
N PRO A 172 6.78 -15.59 6.43
CA PRO A 172 6.69 -14.19 5.99
C PRO A 172 6.46 -14.00 4.49
N GLY A 173 6.79 -15.00 3.67
CA GLY A 173 6.67 -14.98 2.21
C GLY A 173 5.28 -15.35 1.69
N ALA A 174 4.40 -15.91 2.52
CA ALA A 174 3.00 -16.16 2.17
C ALA A 174 2.31 -14.83 1.78
N THR A 175 1.41 -14.84 0.80
CA THR A 175 0.61 -13.65 0.46
C THR A 175 -0.62 -13.54 1.36
N MET A 176 -1.13 -12.33 1.54
CA MET A 176 -2.40 -12.08 2.23
C MET A 176 -3.57 -12.77 1.51
N ASP A 177 -3.56 -12.86 0.16
CA ASP A 177 -4.50 -13.66 -0.62
C ASP A 177 -4.53 -15.13 -0.15
N THR A 178 -3.37 -15.78 -0.06
CA THR A 178 -3.27 -17.19 0.34
C THR A 178 -3.67 -17.36 1.81
N LEU A 179 -3.19 -16.49 2.71
CA LEU A 179 -3.56 -16.52 4.13
C LEU A 179 -5.08 -16.39 4.32
N LEU A 180 -5.71 -15.38 3.71
CA LEU A 180 -7.14 -15.11 3.86
C LEU A 180 -7.99 -16.21 3.21
N GLY A 181 -7.58 -16.74 2.05
CA GLY A 181 -8.23 -17.90 1.43
C GLY A 181 -8.15 -19.17 2.29
N THR A 182 -7.01 -19.43 2.93
CA THR A 182 -6.85 -20.55 3.87
C THR A 182 -7.72 -20.38 5.12
N LEU A 183 -7.74 -19.18 5.72
CA LEU A 183 -8.56 -18.89 6.90
C LEU A 183 -10.06 -19.01 6.60
N LYS A 184 -10.55 -18.39 5.51
CA LYS A 184 -11.93 -18.52 5.04
C LYS A 184 -12.33 -19.97 4.81
N SER A 185 -11.43 -20.80 4.29
CA SER A 185 -11.66 -22.24 4.09
C SER A 185 -11.80 -23.02 5.41
N ALA A 186 -11.26 -22.49 6.51
CA ALA A 186 -11.45 -23.01 7.87
C ALA A 186 -12.61 -22.33 8.63
N GLY A 187 -13.36 -21.41 8.01
CA GLY A 187 -14.41 -20.62 8.67
C GLY A 187 -13.88 -19.53 9.60
N LEU A 188 -12.64 -19.09 9.40
CA LEU A 188 -11.92 -18.12 10.23
C LEU A 188 -11.59 -16.85 9.43
N GLY A 189 -11.39 -15.74 10.14
CA GLY A 189 -11.07 -14.46 9.51
C GLY A 189 -10.46 -13.44 10.45
N PHE A 190 -10.34 -12.23 9.93
CA PHE A 190 -9.84 -11.04 10.61
C PHE A 190 -10.85 -9.90 10.39
N THR A 191 -10.87 -8.90 11.29
CA THR A 191 -11.79 -7.76 11.18
C THR A 191 -11.47 -6.83 10.01
N GLY A 192 -10.18 -6.71 9.69
CA GLY A 192 -9.63 -5.85 8.65
C GLY A 192 -8.15 -6.13 8.45
N PHE A 193 -7.67 -5.86 7.24
CA PHE A 193 -6.33 -6.21 6.75
C PHE A 193 -5.99 -5.33 5.53
N PRO A 194 -4.71 -5.28 5.11
CA PRO A 194 -4.32 -4.56 3.89
C PRO A 194 -5.12 -5.02 2.67
N VAL A 195 -5.62 -4.04 1.89
CA VAL A 195 -6.61 -4.24 0.82
C VAL A 195 -6.05 -4.81 -0.48
N ILE A 196 -4.72 -4.99 -0.54
CA ILE A 196 -3.96 -5.65 -1.60
C ILE A 196 -3.51 -7.02 -1.10
N GLY A 197 -4.21 -8.08 -1.48
CA GLY A 197 -3.91 -9.46 -1.06
C GLY A 197 -2.56 -9.98 -1.59
N ALA A 198 -2.07 -9.42 -2.70
CA ALA A 198 -0.76 -9.76 -3.27
C ALA A 198 0.42 -9.36 -2.36
N GLY A 199 0.19 -8.56 -1.31
CA GLY A 199 1.16 -8.25 -0.29
C GLY A 199 1.58 -9.49 0.52
N THR A 200 2.88 -9.61 0.81
CA THR A 200 3.42 -10.69 1.65
C THR A 200 3.18 -10.42 3.13
N VAL A 201 2.74 -11.42 3.90
CA VAL A 201 2.38 -11.35 5.32
C VAL A 201 3.49 -10.70 6.15
N GLY A 202 4.75 -11.09 5.96
CA GLY A 202 5.88 -10.50 6.68
C GLY A 202 6.04 -8.99 6.48
N GLY A 203 5.68 -8.48 5.29
CA GLY A 203 5.69 -7.05 4.98
C GLY A 203 4.51 -6.29 5.60
N ALA A 204 3.34 -6.93 5.67
CA ALA A 204 2.18 -6.40 6.40
C ALA A 204 2.48 -6.29 7.91
N LEU A 205 3.03 -7.34 8.53
CA LEU A 205 3.36 -7.33 9.97
C LEU A 205 4.50 -6.36 10.28
N ALA A 206 5.54 -6.30 9.44
CA ALA A 206 6.65 -5.37 9.63
C ALA A 206 6.23 -3.89 9.66
N THR A 207 5.10 -3.52 9.03
CA THR A 207 4.62 -2.13 8.94
C THR A 207 3.30 -1.87 9.70
N GLY A 208 2.81 -2.83 10.48
CA GLY A 208 1.56 -2.69 11.25
C GLY A 208 0.32 -2.62 10.37
N GLY A 209 0.25 -3.48 9.35
CA GLY A 209 -0.80 -3.51 8.33
C GLY A 209 -2.21 -3.67 8.90
N ARG A 210 -3.15 -2.88 8.36
CA ARG A 210 -4.53 -2.72 8.83
C ARG A 210 -5.51 -2.64 7.66
N GLY A 211 -6.82 -2.74 7.95
CA GLY A 211 -7.90 -2.42 7.01
C GLY A 211 -8.63 -1.13 7.38
N THR A 212 -9.95 -1.21 7.55
CA THR A 212 -10.79 -0.25 8.29
C THR A 212 -11.65 -1.00 9.30
N GLY A 213 -12.03 -0.34 10.40
CA GLY A 213 -13.01 -0.85 11.36
C GLY A 213 -12.77 -0.37 12.78
N VAL A 214 -13.79 0.27 13.36
CA VAL A 214 -14.12 0.23 14.80
C VAL A 214 -15.39 -0.62 14.96
N PRO A 215 -15.83 -1.00 16.17
CA PRO A 215 -17.17 -1.56 16.34
C PRO A 215 -18.24 -0.55 15.90
N ALA A 216 -19.30 -0.99 15.22
CA ALA A 216 -20.54 -0.22 15.10
C ALA A 216 -21.20 -0.01 16.48
N LEU A 217 -22.19 0.89 16.59
CA LEU A 217 -22.92 1.11 17.83
C LEU A 217 -23.69 -0.15 18.24
N GLY A 218 -23.28 -0.77 19.35
CA GLY A 218 -23.83 -2.05 19.83
C GLY A 218 -23.12 -3.29 19.26
N GLU A 219 -22.16 -3.13 18.35
CA GLU A 219 -21.24 -4.22 17.96
C GLU A 219 -20.25 -4.48 19.10
N SER A 220 -20.01 -5.76 19.41
CA SER A 220 -18.97 -6.18 20.36
C SER A 220 -17.86 -6.91 19.63
N ARG A 221 -16.60 -6.69 20.05
CA ARG A 221 -15.44 -7.38 19.47
C ARG A 221 -15.60 -8.89 19.61
N LEU A 222 -15.59 -9.61 18.48
CA LEU A 222 -15.66 -11.07 18.52
C LEU A 222 -14.38 -11.67 19.12
N PRO A 223 -14.46 -12.84 19.80
CA PRO A 223 -13.29 -13.56 20.27
C PRO A 223 -12.30 -13.84 19.13
N GLY A 224 -11.01 -13.58 19.36
CA GLY A 224 -9.95 -13.72 18.35
C GLY A 224 -9.76 -12.54 17.39
N HIS A 225 -10.59 -11.50 17.47
CA HIS A 225 -10.48 -10.29 16.64
C HIS A 225 -9.79 -9.11 17.36
N THR A 226 -9.25 -8.18 16.57
CA THR A 226 -8.78 -6.82 16.94
C THR A 226 -9.52 -5.80 16.07
N TYR A 227 -9.61 -4.54 16.47
CA TYR A 227 -9.96 -3.44 15.55
C TYR A 227 -8.73 -2.62 15.08
N GLY A 228 -7.55 -2.96 15.59
CA GLY A 228 -6.27 -2.39 15.16
C GLY A 228 -5.62 -3.15 14.00
N SER A 229 -4.29 -3.22 14.01
CA SER A 229 -3.45 -3.89 13.02
C SER A 229 -3.38 -5.41 13.20
N LEU A 230 -2.99 -6.12 12.14
CA LEU A 230 -2.68 -7.56 12.19
C LEU A 230 -1.55 -7.88 13.17
N SER A 231 -0.59 -6.96 13.36
CA SER A 231 0.50 -7.11 14.33
C SER A 231 -0.01 -7.21 15.77
N ASN A 232 -1.17 -6.61 16.09
CA ASN A 232 -1.77 -6.75 17.42
C ASN A 232 -2.31 -8.17 17.70
N LEU A 233 -2.47 -9.03 16.69
CA LEU A 233 -2.94 -10.40 16.88
C LEU A 233 -1.81 -11.41 17.12
N ILE A 234 -0.55 -11.02 16.95
CA ILE A 234 0.60 -11.93 17.14
C ILE A 234 0.65 -12.42 18.59
N THR A 235 0.67 -13.74 18.77
CA THR A 235 0.83 -14.44 20.06
C THR A 235 2.28 -14.90 20.28
N SER A 236 3.00 -15.20 19.20
CA SER A 236 4.44 -15.46 19.19
C SER A 236 5.05 -15.24 17.81
N LEU A 237 6.36 -15.00 17.74
CA LEU A 237 7.10 -14.93 16.46
C LEU A 237 8.50 -15.49 16.59
N THR A 238 9.06 -16.02 15.50
CA THR A 238 10.43 -16.52 15.41
C THR A 238 11.24 -15.63 14.48
N ALA A 239 12.39 -15.14 14.96
CA ALA A 239 13.25 -14.22 14.23
C ALA A 239 14.72 -14.69 14.24
N VAL A 240 15.47 -14.26 13.23
CA VAL A 240 16.94 -14.39 13.19
C VAL A 240 17.54 -13.24 14.00
N VAL A 241 18.24 -13.57 15.08
CA VAL A 241 18.83 -12.61 16.04
C VAL A 241 20.19 -13.10 16.52
N TRP A 242 21.00 -12.20 17.05
CA TRP A 242 22.31 -12.50 17.63
C TRP A 242 22.19 -13.29 18.94
N ASP A 243 22.90 -14.41 19.04
CA ASP A 243 23.16 -15.15 20.28
C ASP A 243 24.58 -14.83 20.78
N PRO A 244 24.73 -13.98 21.82
CA PRO A 244 26.04 -13.59 22.33
C PRO A 244 26.78 -14.73 23.04
N ALA A 245 26.11 -15.83 23.41
CA ALA A 245 26.77 -17.02 23.95
C ALA A 245 27.38 -17.90 22.86
N ARG A 246 26.96 -17.73 21.59
CA ARG A 246 27.54 -18.39 20.41
C ARG A 246 28.48 -17.50 19.60
N GLY A 247 28.34 -16.17 19.71
CA GLY A 247 29.01 -15.22 18.82
C GLY A 247 28.49 -15.33 17.37
N ALA A 248 27.20 -15.64 17.20
CA ALA A 248 26.58 -15.93 15.92
C ALA A 248 25.08 -15.61 15.93
N TYR A 249 24.49 -15.42 14.75
CA TYR A 249 23.04 -15.37 14.57
C TYR A 249 22.42 -16.76 14.73
N ALA A 250 21.22 -16.80 15.31
CA ALA A 250 20.41 -18.00 15.50
C ALA A 250 18.91 -17.68 15.36
N LEU A 251 18.06 -18.70 15.27
CA LEU A 251 16.62 -18.53 15.44
C LEU A 251 16.28 -18.38 16.92
N ARG A 252 15.47 -17.39 17.26
CA ARG A 252 14.84 -17.25 18.57
C ARG A 252 13.35 -16.97 18.41
N THR A 253 12.54 -17.75 19.12
CA THR A 253 11.11 -17.48 19.28
C THR A 253 10.89 -16.55 20.48
N PHE A 254 9.99 -15.59 20.31
CA PHE A 254 9.55 -14.65 21.31
C PHE A 254 8.04 -14.84 21.55
N GLN A 255 7.63 -14.84 22.81
CA GLN A 255 6.22 -14.89 23.22
C GLN A 255 5.67 -13.47 23.38
N ARG A 256 4.34 -13.28 23.26
CA ARG A 256 3.70 -11.96 23.37
C ARG A 256 3.87 -11.25 24.73
N THR A 257 4.38 -11.96 25.73
CA THR A 257 4.75 -11.48 27.07
C THR A 257 6.22 -11.06 27.20
N ASP A 258 7.08 -11.37 26.22
CA ASP A 258 8.52 -11.09 26.30
C ASP A 258 8.79 -9.59 26.06
N PRO A 259 9.48 -8.85 26.95
CA PRO A 259 9.68 -7.40 26.80
C PRO A 259 10.30 -6.98 25.47
N GLN A 260 11.13 -7.84 24.87
CA GLN A 260 11.77 -7.60 23.57
C GLN A 260 10.83 -7.78 22.36
N ILE A 261 9.69 -8.47 22.50
CA ILE A 261 8.77 -8.67 21.36
C ILE A 261 8.12 -7.36 20.91
N GLN A 262 8.02 -6.37 21.81
CA GLN A 262 7.34 -5.10 21.54
C GLN A 262 7.88 -4.38 20.29
N ALA A 263 9.21 -4.37 20.13
CA ALA A 263 9.89 -3.85 18.94
C ALA A 263 9.70 -4.74 17.70
N LEU A 264 9.50 -6.05 17.90
CA LEU A 264 9.41 -7.05 16.83
C LEU A 264 8.02 -7.12 16.18
N LEU A 265 6.96 -6.74 16.89
CA LEU A 265 5.57 -6.74 16.41
C LEU A 265 5.36 -5.80 15.20
N VAL A 266 5.99 -4.63 15.19
CA VAL A 266 6.07 -3.70 14.04
C VAL A 266 7.53 -3.27 13.93
N ASN A 267 8.29 -3.98 13.10
CA ASN A 267 9.75 -3.96 13.11
C ASN A 267 10.42 -3.25 11.91
N LEU A 268 9.64 -2.78 10.93
CA LEU A 268 10.10 -2.05 9.74
C LEU A 268 11.16 -2.80 8.91
N GLY A 269 11.26 -4.12 9.07
CA GLY A 269 12.31 -4.94 8.46
C GLY A 269 13.70 -4.74 9.04
N ARG A 270 13.84 -4.12 10.23
CA ARG A 270 15.11 -3.98 10.97
C ARG A 270 15.57 -5.30 11.62
N VAL A 271 14.75 -6.35 11.51
CA VAL A 271 15.02 -7.75 11.92
C VAL A 271 14.37 -8.68 10.91
N PHE A 272 14.88 -9.90 10.73
CA PHE A 272 14.22 -10.90 9.87
C PHE A 272 13.35 -11.84 10.70
N VAL A 273 12.03 -11.66 10.63
CA VAL A 273 11.04 -12.61 11.17
C VAL A 273 10.86 -13.76 10.15
N THR A 274 11.08 -15.01 10.59
CA THR A 274 10.96 -16.22 9.75
C THR A 274 9.61 -16.92 9.90
N GLU A 275 8.86 -16.64 10.97
CA GLU A 275 7.54 -17.21 11.24
C GLU A 275 6.80 -16.37 12.29
N ALA A 276 5.48 -16.27 12.21
CA ALA A 276 4.64 -15.65 13.23
C ALA A 276 3.36 -16.47 13.48
N THR A 277 2.94 -16.58 14.73
CA THR A 277 1.63 -17.12 15.11
C THR A 277 0.71 -15.98 15.49
N LEU A 278 -0.45 -15.89 14.83
CA LEU A 278 -1.48 -14.88 15.07
C LEU A 278 -2.74 -15.53 15.62
N ARG A 279 -3.45 -14.83 16.49
CA ARG A 279 -4.83 -15.16 16.84
C ARG A 279 -5.76 -14.86 15.66
N VAL A 280 -6.78 -15.69 15.47
CA VAL A 280 -7.88 -15.49 14.50
C VAL A 280 -9.22 -15.76 15.18
N GLY A 281 -10.28 -15.16 14.65
CA GLY A 281 -11.66 -15.41 15.09
C GLY A 281 -12.53 -16.01 13.98
N PRO A 282 -13.81 -16.30 14.26
CA PRO A 282 -14.76 -16.78 13.26
C PRO A 282 -14.96 -15.76 12.12
N ASP A 283 -15.01 -16.22 10.87
CA ASP A 283 -15.22 -15.31 9.73
C ASP A 283 -16.60 -14.64 9.78
N GLN A 284 -16.67 -13.41 9.28
CA GLN A 284 -17.86 -12.56 9.31
C GLN A 284 -18.43 -12.40 7.91
N ARG A 285 -19.75 -12.57 7.78
CA ARG A 285 -20.47 -12.10 6.59
C ARG A 285 -20.63 -10.60 6.64
N LEU A 286 -20.15 -9.92 5.60
CA LEU A 286 -20.16 -8.47 5.48
C LEU A 286 -20.96 -8.05 4.24
N ARG A 287 -21.78 -7.01 4.38
CA ARG A 287 -22.36 -6.26 3.26
C ARG A 287 -21.46 -5.06 2.96
N CYS A 288 -21.04 -4.88 1.71
CA CYS A 288 -20.32 -3.69 1.26
C CYS A 288 -21.25 -2.85 0.38
N GLN A 289 -21.57 -1.62 0.80
CA GLN A 289 -22.35 -0.68 -0.01
C GLN A 289 -21.49 0.50 -0.47
N SER A 290 -21.53 0.80 -1.77
CA SER A 290 -20.90 1.98 -2.37
C SER A 290 -21.92 3.09 -2.59
N TRP A 291 -21.53 4.32 -2.25
CA TRP A 291 -22.28 5.55 -2.50
C TRP A 291 -21.37 6.55 -3.22
N PHE A 292 -21.92 7.22 -4.23
CA PHE A 292 -21.27 8.28 -5.02
C PHE A 292 -22.18 9.52 -5.18
N ASN A 293 -23.26 9.56 -4.40
CA ASN A 293 -24.31 10.58 -4.36
C ASN A 293 -24.43 11.27 -2.98
N VAL A 294 -23.38 11.17 -2.16
CA VAL A 294 -23.24 11.84 -0.87
C VAL A 294 -22.20 12.94 -1.03
N ALA A 295 -22.56 14.18 -0.74
CA ALA A 295 -21.66 15.31 -0.92
C ALA A 295 -20.50 15.28 0.09
N ALA A 296 -19.32 15.73 -0.32
CA ALA A 296 -18.17 15.90 0.58
C ALA A 296 -18.52 16.85 1.75
N THR A 297 -19.34 17.87 1.48
CA THR A 297 -19.86 18.80 2.50
C THR A 297 -20.80 18.15 3.52
N ASP A 298 -21.50 17.07 3.16
CA ASP A 298 -22.35 16.30 4.10
C ASP A 298 -21.48 15.37 4.96
N LEU A 299 -20.50 14.70 4.34
CA LEU A 299 -19.59 13.74 4.98
C LEU A 299 -18.66 14.40 5.98
N PHE A 300 -18.07 15.52 5.59
CA PHE A 300 -17.05 16.26 6.35
C PHE A 300 -17.61 17.54 6.99
N ALA A 301 -18.93 17.60 7.18
CA ALA A 301 -19.61 18.66 7.92
C ALA A 301 -19.01 18.85 9.33
N ALA A 302 -18.96 20.10 9.80
CA ALA A 302 -18.51 20.40 11.16
C ALA A 302 -19.42 19.71 12.20
N PRO A 303 -18.91 19.29 13.38
CA PRO A 303 -19.71 18.56 14.37
C PRO A 303 -21.03 19.24 14.77
N ALA A 304 -21.11 20.58 14.72
CA ALA A 304 -22.33 21.34 15.03
C ALA A 304 -23.41 21.29 13.92
N THR A 305 -23.08 20.85 12.71
CA THR A 305 -23.99 20.75 11.55
C THR A 305 -24.01 19.35 10.91
N ALA A 306 -23.24 18.40 11.44
CA ALA A 306 -23.11 17.04 10.94
C ALA A 306 -24.41 16.24 11.10
N GLY A 307 -25.07 15.94 9.98
CA GLY A 307 -26.26 15.08 9.92
C GLY A 307 -25.92 13.59 9.80
N SER A 308 -26.95 12.77 9.57
CA SER A 308 -26.87 11.29 9.45
C SER A 308 -26.03 10.75 8.27
N LYS A 309 -25.58 11.65 7.37
CA LYS A 309 -24.65 11.37 6.26
C LYS A 309 -23.18 11.67 6.61
N SER A 310 -22.89 12.11 7.82
CA SER A 310 -21.52 12.41 8.26
C SER A 310 -20.66 11.14 8.38
N ILE A 311 -19.33 11.28 8.28
CA ILE A 311 -18.41 10.14 8.45
C ILE A 311 -18.64 9.45 9.79
N ALA A 312 -18.78 10.20 10.90
CA ALA A 312 -19.07 9.61 12.21
C ALA A 312 -20.41 8.86 12.23
N SER A 313 -21.45 9.37 11.55
CA SER A 313 -22.74 8.65 11.44
C SER A 313 -22.59 7.31 10.72
N TYR A 314 -21.79 7.22 9.65
CA TYR A 314 -21.52 5.95 8.97
C TYR A 314 -20.61 5.02 9.79
N VAL A 315 -19.66 5.58 10.56
CA VAL A 315 -18.82 4.84 11.51
C VAL A 315 -19.66 4.24 12.65
N ASP A 316 -20.66 4.95 13.17
CA ASP A 316 -21.55 4.42 14.20
C ASP A 316 -22.57 3.41 13.65
N GLN A 317 -23.02 3.55 12.40
CA GLN A 317 -23.92 2.59 11.76
C GLN A 317 -23.23 1.28 11.31
N CYS A 318 -21.99 1.35 10.82
CA CYS A 318 -21.33 0.23 10.13
C CYS A 318 -19.99 -0.20 10.76
N GLY A 319 -19.38 0.65 11.60
CA GLY A 319 -18.04 0.45 12.17
C GLY A 319 -16.89 0.64 11.18
N ARG A 320 -17.10 0.28 9.90
CA ARG A 320 -16.07 0.18 8.85
C ARG A 320 -16.43 1.08 7.68
N VAL A 321 -15.58 2.06 7.38
CA VAL A 321 -15.79 3.05 6.32
C VAL A 321 -14.52 3.28 5.50
N VAL A 322 -14.70 3.48 4.19
CA VAL A 322 -13.63 3.91 3.29
C VAL A 322 -14.18 5.00 2.39
N CYS A 323 -13.62 6.20 2.44
CA CYS A 323 -14.06 7.33 1.65
C CYS A 323 -12.95 7.75 0.68
N ILE A 324 -13.10 7.43 -0.61
CA ILE A 324 -12.19 7.85 -1.68
C ILE A 324 -12.72 9.13 -2.30
N TRP A 325 -12.04 10.26 -2.10
CA TRP A 325 -12.43 11.58 -2.59
C TRP A 325 -11.39 12.14 -3.57
N PHE A 326 -11.82 12.43 -4.80
CA PHE A 326 -10.95 13.01 -5.81
C PHE A 326 -10.87 14.55 -5.63
N PRO A 327 -9.68 15.16 -5.71
CA PRO A 327 -9.53 16.62 -5.67
C PRO A 327 -10.47 17.31 -6.67
N PHE A 328 -11.01 18.47 -6.29
CA PHE A 328 -11.96 19.26 -7.09
C PHE A 328 -13.32 18.62 -7.41
N THR A 329 -13.66 17.43 -6.88
CA THR A 329 -15.00 16.81 -7.06
C THR A 329 -15.94 17.03 -5.87
N GLY A 330 -17.26 17.01 -6.12
CA GLY A 330 -18.28 17.33 -5.12
C GLY A 330 -18.77 16.15 -4.24
N SER A 331 -18.64 14.91 -4.72
CA SER A 331 -19.10 13.69 -4.04
C SER A 331 -18.02 12.61 -4.06
N PRO A 332 -17.57 12.10 -2.91
CA PRO A 332 -16.65 10.96 -2.83
C PRO A 332 -17.28 9.63 -3.23
N TRP A 333 -16.44 8.64 -3.56
CA TRP A 333 -16.79 7.23 -3.46
C TRP A 333 -16.69 6.79 -1.99
N LEU A 334 -17.81 6.86 -1.27
CA LEU A 334 -17.95 6.26 0.05
C LEU A 334 -18.24 4.76 -0.09
N ARG A 335 -17.57 3.93 0.70
CA ARG A 335 -17.91 2.54 0.96
C ARG A 335 -18.12 2.31 2.45
N VAL A 336 -19.16 1.55 2.78
CA VAL A 336 -19.47 1.14 4.16
C VAL A 336 -19.61 -0.37 4.22
N PHE A 337 -19.03 -0.99 5.26
CA PHE A 337 -19.00 -2.45 5.42
C PHE A 337 -19.75 -2.85 6.70
N THR A 338 -20.93 -3.43 6.57
CA THR A 338 -21.80 -3.76 7.71
C THR A 338 -21.80 -5.26 7.99
N PRO A 339 -21.49 -5.71 9.22
CA PRO A 339 -21.72 -7.10 9.65
C PRO A 339 -23.17 -7.53 9.39
N SER A 340 -23.36 -8.50 8.51
CA SER A 340 -24.66 -8.89 7.95
C SER A 340 -24.75 -10.42 7.86
N PRO A 341 -25.17 -11.13 8.93
CA PRO A 341 -25.15 -12.60 8.97
C PRO A 341 -25.98 -13.28 7.87
N SER A 342 -27.07 -12.63 7.43
CA SER A 342 -27.89 -13.01 6.28
C SER A 342 -27.70 -12.04 5.12
N GLN A 343 -27.84 -12.54 3.89
CA GLN A 343 -27.81 -11.71 2.68
C GLN A 343 -29.01 -10.76 2.64
N PRO A 344 -28.82 -9.43 2.52
CA PRO A 344 -29.90 -8.50 2.24
C PRO A 344 -30.47 -8.71 0.84
N TRP A 345 -31.78 -8.52 0.66
CA TRP A 345 -32.47 -8.84 -0.59
C TRP A 345 -32.01 -8.03 -1.83
N THR A 346 -31.38 -6.87 -1.62
CA THR A 346 -30.79 -6.04 -2.69
C THR A 346 -29.33 -6.36 -3.00
N SER A 347 -28.64 -7.09 -2.13
CA SER A 347 -27.19 -7.27 -2.24
C SER A 347 -26.83 -8.43 -3.16
N ARG A 348 -25.93 -8.19 -4.13
CA ARG A 348 -25.34 -9.26 -4.94
C ARG A 348 -24.40 -10.11 -4.08
N ALA A 349 -24.63 -11.42 -4.05
CA ALA A 349 -23.75 -12.35 -3.36
C ALA A 349 -22.39 -12.46 -4.09
N VAL A 350 -21.30 -12.46 -3.31
CA VAL A 350 -19.93 -12.66 -3.79
C VAL A 350 -19.28 -13.84 -3.07
N THR A 351 -18.33 -14.50 -3.73
CA THR A 351 -17.68 -15.74 -3.26
C THR A 351 -16.16 -15.70 -3.34
N GLY A 352 -15.58 -14.60 -3.82
CA GLY A 352 -14.14 -14.35 -3.92
C GLY A 352 -13.85 -12.86 -4.05
N PRO A 353 -12.58 -12.44 -3.94
CA PRO A 353 -12.18 -11.05 -3.81
C PRO A 353 -12.10 -10.26 -5.14
N TYR A 354 -11.95 -8.93 -5.01
CA TYR A 354 -11.68 -7.96 -6.07
C TYR A 354 -12.84 -7.72 -7.07
N ASP A 355 -14.06 -7.51 -6.57
CA ASP A 355 -15.25 -7.21 -7.38
C ASP A 355 -15.17 -5.92 -8.22
N PHE A 356 -14.44 -4.88 -7.81
CA PHE A 356 -14.36 -3.59 -8.52
C PHE A 356 -13.42 -3.62 -9.74
N THR A 357 -13.66 -4.57 -10.66
CA THR A 357 -12.80 -4.85 -11.83
C THR A 357 -12.61 -3.66 -12.79
N PHE A 358 -13.48 -2.66 -12.73
CA PHE A 358 -13.31 -1.41 -13.47
C PHE A 358 -12.07 -0.61 -13.03
N ASN A 359 -11.59 -0.78 -11.79
CA ASN A 359 -10.36 -0.14 -11.31
C ASN A 359 -9.08 -0.73 -11.94
N ASP A 360 -9.17 -1.90 -12.58
CA ASP A 360 -8.08 -2.52 -13.34
C ASP A 360 -7.98 -2.01 -14.79
N ILE A 361 -8.91 -1.15 -15.22
CA ILE A 361 -9.04 -0.68 -16.61
C ILE A 361 -9.12 0.84 -16.64
N VAL A 362 -8.01 1.52 -16.95
CA VAL A 362 -7.99 2.98 -17.13
C VAL A 362 -8.71 3.36 -18.45
N PRO A 363 -9.82 4.12 -18.42
CA PRO A 363 -10.52 4.53 -19.63
C PRO A 363 -9.70 5.48 -20.49
N LYS A 364 -9.92 5.50 -21.82
CA LYS A 364 -9.10 6.31 -22.73
C LYS A 364 -9.11 7.81 -22.40
N ASN A 365 -10.27 8.39 -22.06
CA ASN A 365 -10.35 9.80 -21.65
C ASN A 365 -9.52 10.10 -20.39
N VAL A 366 -9.50 9.18 -19.42
CA VAL A 366 -8.68 9.30 -18.19
C VAL A 366 -7.18 9.21 -18.54
N SER A 367 -6.81 8.27 -19.42
CA SER A 367 -5.43 8.10 -19.90
C SER A 367 -4.92 9.28 -20.75
N ASP A 368 -5.78 9.85 -21.59
CA ASP A 368 -5.47 11.02 -22.41
C ASP A 368 -5.25 12.27 -21.54
N LEU A 369 -6.10 12.49 -20.54
CA LEU A 369 -5.97 13.59 -19.58
C LEU A 369 -4.72 13.44 -18.69
N LEU A 370 -4.42 12.21 -18.23
CA LEU A 370 -3.17 11.92 -17.54
C LEU A 370 -1.95 12.23 -18.43
N SER A 371 -2.02 11.87 -19.71
CA SER A 371 -0.94 12.15 -20.68
C SER A 371 -0.72 13.65 -20.88
N GLN A 372 -1.77 14.47 -20.82
CA GLN A 372 -1.67 15.94 -20.88
C GLN A 372 -1.02 16.53 -19.62
N ILE A 373 -1.41 16.05 -18.43
CA ILE A 373 -0.80 16.46 -17.15
C ILE A 373 0.70 16.10 -17.12
N VAL A 374 1.06 14.89 -17.55
CA VAL A 374 2.47 14.45 -17.66
C VAL A 374 3.25 15.23 -18.73
N ALA A 375 2.59 15.71 -19.78
CA ALA A 375 3.19 16.61 -20.78
C ALA A 375 3.29 18.08 -20.32
N GLY A 376 2.81 18.40 -19.11
CA GLY A 376 2.94 19.72 -18.48
C GLY A 376 1.64 20.51 -18.33
N ASP A 377 0.51 20.04 -18.85
CA ASP A 377 -0.80 20.69 -18.64
C ASP A 377 -1.40 20.30 -17.28
N ALA A 378 -0.82 20.85 -16.21
CA ALA A 378 -1.31 20.67 -14.86
C ALA A 378 -2.76 21.16 -14.68
N ALA A 379 -3.22 22.12 -15.50
CA ALA A 379 -4.56 22.70 -15.42
C ALA A 379 -5.67 21.74 -15.89
N ALA A 380 -5.33 20.64 -16.58
CA ALA A 380 -6.25 19.54 -16.85
C ALA A 380 -6.65 18.74 -15.59
N THR A 381 -5.99 18.95 -14.44
CA THR A 381 -6.22 18.17 -13.20
C THR A 381 -7.69 18.11 -12.74
N PRO A 382 -8.47 19.21 -12.67
CA PRO A 382 -9.88 19.14 -12.26
C PRO A 382 -10.76 18.32 -13.23
N GLN A 383 -10.41 18.28 -14.53
CA GLN A 383 -11.10 17.45 -15.50
C GLN A 383 -10.68 15.98 -15.38
N PHE A 384 -9.39 15.71 -15.12
CA PHE A 384 -8.86 14.37 -14.86
C PHE A 384 -9.45 13.73 -13.60
N THR A 385 -9.60 14.49 -12.51
CA THR A 385 -10.18 14.00 -11.26
C THR A 385 -11.69 13.77 -11.38
N ALA A 386 -12.42 14.65 -12.07
CA ALA A 386 -13.82 14.41 -12.42
C ALA A 386 -13.99 13.15 -13.27
N ALA A 387 -13.21 12.99 -14.34
CA ALA A 387 -13.30 11.85 -15.25
C ALA A 387 -13.00 10.49 -14.58
N GLN A 388 -12.14 10.46 -13.55
CA GLN A 388 -11.92 9.27 -12.72
C GLN A 388 -13.14 8.94 -11.85
N MET A 389 -13.77 9.95 -11.26
CA MET A 389 -14.96 9.75 -10.41
C MET A 389 -16.21 9.36 -11.24
N ASP A 390 -16.35 9.90 -12.45
CA ASP A 390 -17.34 9.44 -13.44
C ASP A 390 -17.12 7.97 -13.82
N ALA A 391 -15.86 7.59 -14.09
CA ALA A 391 -15.49 6.21 -14.44
C ALA A 391 -15.80 5.21 -13.31
N ILE A 392 -15.54 5.57 -12.06
CA ILE A 392 -15.91 4.76 -10.88
C ILE A 392 -17.42 4.64 -10.75
N SER A 393 -18.16 5.75 -10.88
CA SER A 393 -19.62 5.77 -10.76
C SER A 393 -20.29 4.92 -11.84
N ALA A 394 -19.84 5.06 -13.09
CA ALA A 394 -20.30 4.23 -14.21
C ALA A 394 -19.87 2.76 -14.05
N GLY A 395 -18.65 2.50 -13.57
CA GLY A 395 -18.14 1.16 -13.32
C GLY A 395 -18.93 0.40 -12.26
N LEU A 396 -19.27 1.05 -11.15
CA LEU A 396 -20.11 0.49 -10.08
C LEU A 396 -21.48 0.04 -10.61
N VAL A 397 -22.12 0.88 -11.43
CA VAL A 397 -23.44 0.60 -12.03
C VAL A 397 -23.35 -0.48 -13.12
N ALA A 398 -22.35 -0.41 -13.99
CA ALA A 398 -22.20 -1.36 -15.10
C ALA A 398 -21.79 -2.78 -14.67
N THR A 399 -21.28 -2.95 -13.44
CA THR A 399 -20.81 -4.25 -12.91
C THR A 399 -21.68 -4.81 -11.78
N ASP A 400 -22.77 -4.13 -11.40
CA ASP A 400 -23.61 -4.49 -10.25
C ASP A 400 -22.77 -4.65 -8.95
N THR A 401 -21.96 -3.64 -8.63
CA THR A 401 -21.02 -3.66 -7.48
C THR A 401 -21.31 -2.59 -6.42
N TRP A 402 -22.44 -1.89 -6.51
CA TRP A 402 -22.81 -0.89 -5.50
C TRP A 402 -23.37 -1.48 -4.20
N ASP A 403 -23.83 -2.74 -4.19
CA ASP A 403 -24.36 -3.42 -3.00
C ASP A 403 -23.96 -4.92 -3.03
N LEU A 404 -22.87 -5.26 -2.35
CA LEU A 404 -22.28 -6.60 -2.32
C LEU A 404 -22.51 -7.28 -0.97
N TRP A 405 -22.56 -8.62 -0.94
CA TRP A 405 -22.57 -9.41 0.30
C TRP A 405 -21.67 -10.64 0.18
N GLY A 406 -20.68 -10.76 1.08
CA GLY A 406 -19.62 -11.76 0.99
C GLY A 406 -19.08 -12.21 2.35
N TRP A 407 -18.09 -13.09 2.34
CA TRP A 407 -17.21 -13.29 3.49
C TRP A 407 -16.23 -12.12 3.63
N SER A 408 -15.55 -11.98 4.78
CA SER A 408 -14.72 -10.79 5.05
C SER A 408 -13.65 -10.56 3.98
N SER A 409 -12.96 -11.63 3.56
CA SER A 409 -11.97 -11.59 2.48
C SER A 409 -12.53 -11.13 1.14
N ASP A 410 -13.79 -11.43 0.84
CA ASP A 410 -14.37 -11.25 -0.48
C ASP A 410 -14.68 -9.78 -0.76
N VAL A 411 -15.10 -9.03 0.28
CA VAL A 411 -15.42 -7.60 0.13
C VAL A 411 -14.29 -6.66 0.58
N LEU A 412 -13.39 -7.10 1.47
CA LEU A 412 -12.30 -6.25 1.99
C LEU A 412 -11.00 -6.34 1.17
N LEU A 413 -10.77 -7.39 0.38
CA LEU A 413 -9.71 -7.41 -0.64
C LEU A 413 -10.25 -6.79 -1.93
N TYR A 414 -9.91 -5.52 -2.17
CA TYR A 414 -10.52 -4.74 -3.23
C TYR A 414 -9.55 -3.96 -4.13
N VAL A 415 -8.22 -4.08 -3.93
CA VAL A 415 -7.20 -3.44 -4.78
C VAL A 415 -6.24 -4.48 -5.36
N ARG A 416 -6.19 -4.61 -6.69
CA ARG A 416 -5.16 -5.41 -7.37
C ARG A 416 -3.91 -4.57 -7.70
N PRO A 417 -2.73 -5.20 -7.89
CA PRO A 417 -1.51 -4.54 -8.36
C PRO A 417 -1.61 -3.81 -9.72
N THR A 418 -2.69 -4.06 -10.47
CA THR A 418 -3.01 -3.52 -11.80
C THR A 418 -3.65 -2.13 -11.80
N THR A 419 -4.11 -1.63 -10.64
CA THR A 419 -4.64 -0.26 -10.53
C THR A 419 -3.57 0.81 -10.85
N LEU A 420 -4.03 2.04 -11.12
CA LEU A 420 -3.19 3.20 -11.45
C LEU A 420 -2.08 3.40 -10.40
N ARG A 421 -0.84 3.57 -10.85
CA ARG A 421 0.31 3.80 -9.95
C ARG A 421 0.31 5.24 -9.45
N ILE A 422 0.29 5.37 -8.14
CA ILE A 422 0.23 6.61 -7.37
C ILE A 422 1.34 6.62 -6.32
N THR A 423 1.82 7.79 -5.92
CA THR A 423 2.48 7.96 -4.62
C THR A 423 1.47 8.37 -3.55
N SER A 424 1.81 8.15 -2.29
CA SER A 424 0.92 8.39 -1.16
C SER A 424 1.71 8.77 0.08
N THR A 425 1.46 9.96 0.61
CA THR A 425 1.74 10.32 2.01
C THR A 425 0.51 9.99 2.85
N CYS A 426 0.70 9.40 4.04
CA CYS A 426 -0.41 9.13 4.95
C CYS A 426 -0.07 9.53 6.38
N CYS A 427 -0.94 10.38 6.94
CA CYS A 427 -0.98 10.71 8.36
C CYS A 427 -2.21 10.04 8.99
N ASN A 428 -2.08 9.67 10.25
CA ASN A 428 -3.23 9.24 11.04
C ASN A 428 -3.29 9.98 12.38
N VAL A 429 -4.51 10.18 12.89
CA VAL A 429 -4.77 10.89 14.14
C VAL A 429 -5.40 9.92 15.12
N VAL A 430 -4.62 9.49 16.11
CA VAL A 430 -5.08 8.74 17.27
C VAL A 430 -5.81 9.71 18.21
N THR A 431 -7.08 9.44 18.51
CA THR A 431 -7.95 10.31 19.32
C THR A 431 -9.16 9.52 19.84
N SER A 432 -10.06 10.15 20.59
CA SER A 432 -11.34 9.54 21.00
C SER A 432 -12.31 9.45 19.81
N ARG A 433 -13.15 8.41 19.79
CA ARG A 433 -14.21 8.22 18.79
C ARG A 433 -15.08 9.48 18.58
N ALA A 434 -15.36 10.21 19.65
CA ALA A 434 -16.16 11.45 19.60
C ALA A 434 -15.52 12.56 18.72
N ASN A 435 -14.20 12.55 18.57
CA ASN A 435 -13.46 13.52 17.76
C ASN A 435 -13.37 13.15 16.27
N VAL A 436 -13.84 11.97 15.84
CA VAL A 436 -13.73 11.51 14.43
C VAL A 436 -14.33 12.53 13.45
N GLN A 437 -15.53 13.05 13.74
CA GLN A 437 -16.16 14.04 12.86
C GLN A 437 -15.43 15.39 12.87
N ARG A 438 -14.85 15.77 14.01
CA ARG A 438 -14.05 16.99 14.14
C ARG A 438 -12.81 16.90 13.26
N ALA A 439 -12.08 15.79 13.36
CA ALA A 439 -10.84 15.59 12.63
C ALA A 439 -11.04 15.60 11.10
N VAL A 440 -12.04 14.88 10.58
CA VAL A 440 -12.29 14.89 9.13
C VAL A 440 -12.79 16.24 8.61
N SER A 441 -13.48 17.03 9.45
CA SER A 441 -13.96 18.36 9.07
C SER A 441 -12.85 19.41 9.06
N GLU A 442 -11.99 19.42 10.09
CA GLU A 442 -10.79 20.28 10.13
C GLU A 442 -9.84 19.95 8.97
N PHE A 443 -9.61 18.66 8.68
CA PHE A 443 -8.85 18.24 7.49
C PHE A 443 -9.49 18.73 6.19
N TYR A 444 -10.80 18.52 6.01
CA TYR A 444 -11.50 18.89 4.77
C TYR A 444 -11.42 20.39 4.50
N ALA A 445 -11.50 21.22 5.54
CA ALA A 445 -11.33 22.66 5.44
C ALA A 445 -9.92 23.07 4.96
N GLU A 446 -8.86 22.59 5.63
CA GLU A 446 -7.47 22.91 5.24
C GLU A 446 -7.14 22.37 3.84
N TYR A 447 -7.43 21.09 3.57
CA TYR A 447 -7.07 20.46 2.30
C TYR A 447 -7.79 21.14 1.12
N SER A 448 -9.07 21.48 1.27
CA SER A 448 -9.81 22.24 0.25
C SER A 448 -9.25 23.65 0.05
N ALA A 449 -8.91 24.36 1.13
CA ALA A 449 -8.32 25.69 1.07
C ALA A 449 -6.93 25.67 0.41
N LYS A 450 -6.09 24.68 0.75
CA LYS A 450 -4.75 24.52 0.17
C LYS A 450 -4.82 24.13 -1.30
N LEU A 451 -5.72 23.22 -1.70
CA LEU A 451 -5.97 22.93 -3.13
C LEU A 451 -6.35 24.20 -3.91
N ALA A 452 -7.25 25.02 -3.37
CA ALA A 452 -7.64 26.28 -4.01
C ALA A 452 -6.49 27.30 -4.08
N ALA A 453 -5.67 27.40 -3.03
CA ALA A 453 -4.52 28.30 -2.99
C ALA A 453 -3.42 27.92 -4.00
N TYR A 454 -3.17 26.62 -4.21
CA TYR A 454 -2.26 26.14 -5.26
C TYR A 454 -2.86 26.33 -6.66
N ALA A 455 -4.14 26.00 -6.86
CA ALA A 455 -4.81 26.17 -8.16
C ALA A 455 -4.86 27.65 -8.61
N ALA A 456 -5.02 28.58 -7.67
CA ALA A 456 -4.94 30.03 -7.92
C ALA A 456 -3.55 30.51 -8.39
N GLN A 457 -2.50 29.71 -8.16
CA GLN A 457 -1.13 29.92 -8.67
C GLN A 457 -0.84 29.10 -9.95
N GLY A 458 -1.85 28.42 -10.51
CA GLY A 458 -1.70 27.52 -11.65
C GLY A 458 -1.07 26.15 -11.31
N GLN A 459 -0.95 25.82 -10.03
CA GLN A 459 -0.28 24.61 -9.55
C GLN A 459 -1.30 23.55 -9.09
N TYR A 460 -1.04 22.29 -9.44
CA TYR A 460 -1.94 21.17 -9.15
C TYR A 460 -1.15 19.97 -8.58
N PRO A 461 -0.64 20.08 -7.33
CA PRO A 461 0.24 19.06 -6.72
C PRO A 461 -0.46 17.72 -6.43
N MET A 462 -1.80 17.72 -6.33
CA MET A 462 -2.61 16.56 -5.98
C MET A 462 -3.61 16.27 -7.11
N ASN A 463 -3.44 15.16 -7.83
CA ASN A 463 -4.25 14.79 -8.99
C ASN A 463 -4.82 13.35 -8.95
N ALA A 464 -4.51 12.60 -7.90
CA ALA A 464 -5.12 11.30 -7.58
C ALA A 464 -5.96 11.42 -6.29
N PRO A 465 -6.73 10.40 -5.87
CA PRO A 465 -7.71 10.58 -4.80
C PRO A 465 -7.09 10.59 -3.40
N LEU A 466 -7.72 11.32 -2.49
CA LEU A 466 -7.60 11.12 -1.05
C LEU A 466 -8.35 9.83 -0.67
N GLU A 467 -7.81 9.01 0.24
CA GLU A 467 -8.58 7.97 0.95
C GLU A 467 -8.65 8.29 2.45
N ILE A 468 -9.86 8.28 3.03
CA ILE A 468 -10.09 8.41 4.48
C ILE A 468 -10.65 7.09 5.02
N ARG A 469 -10.05 6.61 6.11
CA ARG A 469 -10.42 5.36 6.81
C ARG A 469 -10.45 5.60 8.32
N VAL A 470 -11.17 4.76 9.07
CA VAL A 470 -11.18 4.77 10.54
C VAL A 470 -10.87 3.37 11.07
N THR A 471 -10.06 3.24 12.12
CA THR A 471 -9.74 1.97 12.80
C THR A 471 -9.77 2.13 14.32
N GLY A 472 -9.88 1.01 15.05
CA GLY A 472 -9.48 0.95 16.46
C GLY A 472 -7.96 0.99 16.62
N LEU A 473 -7.50 0.88 17.87
CA LEU A 473 -6.07 0.85 18.25
C LEU A 473 -5.56 -0.58 18.53
N ASP A 474 -4.24 -0.72 18.66
CA ASP A 474 -3.54 -1.96 18.98
C ASP A 474 -3.59 -2.27 20.49
N GLN A 475 -4.81 -2.47 20.99
CA GLN A 475 -5.07 -2.83 22.39
C GLN A 475 -4.46 -4.21 22.71
N PRO A 476 -3.42 -4.33 23.58
CA PRO A 476 -2.62 -5.55 23.66
C PRO A 476 -3.41 -6.81 24.04
N GLY A 477 -4.44 -6.67 24.87
CA GLY A 477 -5.30 -7.77 25.30
C GLY A 477 -6.15 -8.40 24.19
N ASP A 478 -6.26 -7.79 23.01
CA ASP A 478 -7.11 -8.30 21.92
C ASP A 478 -6.64 -9.65 21.34
N CYS A 479 -5.34 -9.95 21.41
CA CYS A 479 -4.79 -11.27 21.09
C CYS A 479 -5.17 -12.38 22.09
N GLY A 480 -5.76 -12.04 23.24
CA GLY A 480 -6.18 -13.00 24.26
C GLY A 480 -5.01 -13.73 24.95
N VAL A 481 -3.81 -13.13 25.02
CA VAL A 481 -2.70 -13.63 25.84
C VAL A 481 -2.64 -12.83 27.15
N PRO A 482 -2.74 -13.47 28.33
CA PRO A 482 -2.58 -12.78 29.61
C PRO A 482 -1.20 -12.11 29.72
N GLY A 483 -1.17 -10.82 30.08
CA GLY A 483 0.08 -10.04 30.15
C GLY A 483 0.66 -9.64 28.78
N ALA A 484 -0.12 -9.70 27.70
CA ALA A 484 0.31 -9.27 26.37
C ALA A 484 0.84 -7.82 26.34
N LEU A 485 1.97 -7.62 25.66
CA LEU A 485 2.63 -6.32 25.54
C LEU A 485 2.27 -5.57 24.24
N GLY A 486 2.58 -4.28 24.17
CA GLY A 486 2.21 -3.41 23.05
C GLY A 486 3.19 -3.48 21.86
N ALA A 487 2.74 -3.11 20.67
CA ALA A 487 3.60 -2.94 19.51
C ALA A 487 4.28 -1.55 19.55
N GLN A 488 5.57 -1.52 19.86
CA GLN A 488 6.29 -0.30 20.24
C GLN A 488 6.28 0.80 19.16
N LEU A 489 6.40 0.38 17.90
CA LEU A 489 6.41 1.26 16.72
C LEU A 489 5.12 1.13 15.88
N SER A 490 4.02 0.63 16.43
CA SER A 490 2.76 0.66 15.69
C SER A 490 2.18 2.07 15.67
N PRO A 491 1.77 2.63 14.50
CA PRO A 491 1.04 3.90 14.42
C PRO A 491 -0.41 3.76 14.94
N LEU A 492 -0.78 2.59 15.50
CA LEU A 492 -1.99 2.34 16.27
C LEU A 492 -1.71 2.05 17.75
N ARG A 493 -0.49 2.30 18.23
CA ARG A 493 -0.12 2.10 19.64
C ARG A 493 -1.02 2.97 20.55
N PRO A 494 -1.71 2.38 21.55
CA PRO A 494 -2.49 3.15 22.53
C PRO A 494 -1.66 4.15 23.34
N ARG A 495 -2.33 5.15 23.92
CA ARG A 495 -1.73 6.18 24.80
C ARG A 495 -2.17 5.96 26.26
N PRO A 496 -1.31 5.43 27.15
CA PRO A 496 -1.65 5.17 28.55
C PRO A 496 -2.07 6.41 29.36
N ASP A 497 -1.61 7.59 28.96
CA ASP A 497 -1.96 8.90 29.51
C ASP A 497 -3.26 9.49 28.92
N HIS A 498 -3.73 8.95 27.79
CA HIS A 498 -5.03 9.27 27.15
C HIS A 498 -5.84 7.99 26.90
N PRO A 499 -6.33 7.31 27.96
CA PRO A 499 -7.11 6.09 27.83
C PRO A 499 -8.47 6.31 27.13
N GLU A 500 -8.91 7.56 26.95
CA GLU A 500 -10.08 7.93 26.16
C GLU A 500 -9.81 7.96 24.64
N TRP A 501 -8.56 7.81 24.19
CA TRP A 501 -8.22 7.67 22.77
C TRP A 501 -8.28 6.20 22.37
N ASP A 502 -9.38 5.83 21.71
CA ASP A 502 -9.76 4.46 21.32
C ASP A 502 -9.74 4.24 19.79
N THR A 503 -9.56 5.31 19.03
CA THR A 503 -9.82 5.37 17.58
C THR A 503 -8.65 6.05 16.85
N SER A 504 -8.42 5.67 15.59
CA SER A 504 -7.49 6.36 14.68
C SER A 504 -8.18 6.69 13.35
N VAL A 505 -8.10 7.95 12.94
CA VAL A 505 -8.56 8.41 11.62
C VAL A 505 -7.36 8.52 10.68
N TRP A 506 -7.46 7.90 9.50
CA TRP A 506 -6.41 7.81 8.49
C TRP A 506 -6.70 8.76 7.32
N PHE A 507 -5.65 9.42 6.83
CA PHE A 507 -5.72 10.43 5.76
C PHE A 507 -4.63 10.15 4.72
N ASP A 508 -4.97 9.29 3.75
CA ASP A 508 -4.10 8.89 2.65
C ASP A 508 -4.16 9.92 1.52
N MET A 509 -3.24 10.89 1.52
CA MET A 509 -3.11 11.89 0.46
C MET A 509 -2.31 11.28 -0.70
N THR A 510 -2.89 11.21 -1.91
CA THR A 510 -2.25 10.54 -3.06
C THR A 510 -2.19 11.42 -4.32
N THR A 511 -1.18 11.17 -5.15
CA THR A 511 -0.96 11.88 -6.41
C THR A 511 -0.15 11.00 -7.37
N VAL A 512 -0.06 11.34 -8.66
CA VAL A 512 0.83 10.64 -9.60
C VAL A 512 2.29 10.97 -9.23
N PRO A 513 3.22 10.00 -9.12
CA PRO A 513 4.56 10.20 -8.56
C PRO A 513 5.37 11.39 -9.09
N ILE A 514 5.26 11.69 -10.38
CA ILE A 514 6.03 12.75 -11.05
C ILE A 514 5.37 14.14 -10.99
N THR A 515 4.35 14.33 -10.14
CA THR A 515 3.57 15.58 -10.10
C THR A 515 4.37 16.72 -9.45
N PRO A 516 4.60 17.86 -10.15
CA PRO A 516 5.37 18.97 -9.61
C PRO A 516 4.77 19.54 -8.30
N GLY A 517 5.64 19.81 -7.32
CA GLY A 517 5.26 20.44 -6.04
C GLY A 517 4.59 19.53 -5.02
N CYS A 518 4.34 18.25 -5.33
CA CYS A 518 3.61 17.35 -4.44
C CYS A 518 4.23 17.21 -3.03
N HIS A 519 5.53 16.95 -2.91
CA HIS A 519 6.17 16.80 -1.60
C HIS A 519 6.24 18.11 -0.79
N GLN A 520 6.18 19.30 -1.45
CA GLN A 520 5.97 20.55 -0.72
C GLN A 520 4.58 20.58 -0.10
N PHE A 521 3.53 20.34 -0.91
CA PHE A 521 2.14 20.31 -0.43
C PHE A 521 1.98 19.28 0.70
N MET A 522 2.53 18.08 0.54
CA MET A 522 2.44 17.00 1.54
C MET A 522 3.25 17.32 2.80
N GLY A 523 4.42 17.97 2.69
CA GLY A 523 5.18 18.47 3.85
C GLY A 523 4.48 19.60 4.61
N GLU A 524 3.82 20.52 3.89
CA GLU A 524 2.96 21.55 4.50
C GLU A 524 1.78 20.91 5.24
N MET A 525 1.14 19.90 4.65
CA MET A 525 0.08 19.14 5.32
C MET A 525 0.62 18.40 6.55
N GLU A 526 1.75 17.69 6.47
CA GLU A 526 2.36 17.03 7.64
C GLU A 526 2.69 18.02 8.78
N ALA A 527 3.10 19.24 8.46
CA ALA A 527 3.30 20.30 9.45
C ALA A 527 1.98 20.84 10.03
N TRP A 528 0.93 21.01 9.21
CA TRP A 528 -0.40 21.38 9.67
C TRP A 528 -1.00 20.31 10.59
N PHE A 529 -0.91 19.03 10.23
CA PHE A 529 -1.35 17.90 11.05
C PHE A 529 -0.73 17.95 12.45
N ARG A 530 0.61 18.13 12.52
CA ARG A 530 1.34 18.26 13.80
C ARG A 530 0.81 19.39 14.68
N SER A 531 0.40 20.50 14.09
CA SER A 531 -0.10 21.68 14.82
C SER A 531 -1.56 21.54 15.24
N ASN A 532 -2.44 21.21 14.30
CA ASN A 532 -3.89 21.23 14.47
C ASN A 532 -4.38 20.20 15.51
N TYR A 533 -3.88 18.96 15.43
CA TYR A 533 -4.40 17.85 16.24
C TYR A 533 -3.81 17.75 17.65
N ALA A 534 -2.68 18.40 17.93
CA ALA A 534 -1.93 18.24 19.18
C ALA A 534 -2.71 18.56 20.47
N SER A 535 -3.85 19.25 20.37
CA SER A 535 -4.74 19.57 21.51
C SER A 535 -5.75 18.48 21.86
N TYR A 536 -5.99 17.49 20.99
CA TYR A 536 -7.01 16.45 21.20
C TYR A 536 -6.69 15.07 20.59
N GLY A 537 -5.51 14.90 20.02
CA GLY A 537 -5.03 13.63 19.48
C GLY A 537 -3.53 13.64 19.20
N GLN A 538 -3.03 12.51 18.73
CA GLN A 538 -1.64 12.34 18.32
C GLN A 538 -1.56 11.96 16.85
N VAL A 539 -0.64 12.62 16.14
CA VAL A 539 -0.31 12.27 14.76
C VAL A 539 0.70 11.13 14.74
N HIS A 540 0.47 10.13 13.89
CA HIS A 540 1.47 9.18 13.42
C HIS A 540 1.48 9.17 11.87
N ASN A 541 2.44 8.46 11.29
CA ASN A 541 2.53 8.25 9.84
C ASN A 541 2.30 6.77 9.49
N GLU A 542 1.66 6.47 8.36
CA GLU A 542 1.54 5.08 7.91
C GLU A 542 2.87 4.60 7.33
N TRP A 543 3.60 3.74 8.06
CA TRP A 543 4.96 3.34 7.72
C TRP A 543 5.29 2.90 6.29
N PRO A 544 4.46 2.14 5.55
CA PRO A 544 4.78 1.72 4.19
C PRO A 544 4.63 2.85 3.16
N LYS A 545 4.05 3.99 3.55
CA LYS A 545 3.80 5.18 2.73
C LYS A 545 4.97 6.16 2.76
N GLU A 546 4.79 7.30 2.12
CA GLU A 546 5.62 8.49 2.32
C GLU A 546 5.29 9.18 3.66
N TRP A 547 6.32 9.82 4.21
CA TRP A 547 6.30 10.59 5.46
C TRP A 547 7.59 11.41 5.58
N ALA A 548 7.59 12.44 6.45
CA ALA A 548 8.69 13.39 6.56
C ALA A 548 9.05 14.03 5.19
N ASN A 549 8.04 14.52 4.48
CA ASN A 549 8.20 15.22 3.21
C ASN A 549 8.82 16.60 3.40
N SER A 550 9.64 17.00 2.42
CA SER A 550 10.05 18.39 2.21
C SER A 550 10.04 18.69 0.69
N PRO A 551 10.33 19.93 0.25
CA PRO A 551 10.52 20.23 -1.17
C PRO A 551 11.58 19.36 -1.88
N SER A 552 12.45 18.66 -1.15
CA SER A 552 13.43 17.71 -1.69
C SER A 552 12.93 16.26 -1.81
N GLY A 553 11.67 15.96 -1.47
CA GLY A 553 11.07 14.63 -1.60
C GLY A 553 10.52 14.05 -0.29
N ALA A 554 9.92 12.86 -0.38
CA ALA A 554 9.56 12.07 0.80
C ALA A 554 10.81 11.65 1.61
N TRP A 555 10.63 11.42 2.91
CA TRP A 555 11.68 11.02 3.86
C TRP A 555 12.92 11.93 3.85
N SER A 556 12.73 13.24 3.73
CA SER A 556 13.80 14.25 3.64
C SER A 556 13.73 15.35 4.71
N ASP A 557 12.60 15.55 5.39
CA ASP A 557 12.50 16.42 6.58
C ASP A 557 13.29 15.81 7.74
N SER A 558 14.52 16.30 7.92
CA SER A 558 15.43 15.85 8.97
C SER A 558 14.97 16.20 10.38
N ALA A 559 14.14 17.25 10.55
CA ALA A 559 13.58 17.61 11.85
C ALA A 559 12.42 16.69 12.24
N ALA A 560 11.60 16.26 11.27
CA ALA A 560 10.61 15.21 11.49
C ALA A 560 11.28 13.87 11.81
N ILE A 561 12.32 13.48 11.06
CA ILE A 561 13.05 12.21 11.27
C ILE A 561 13.76 12.17 12.63
N ALA A 562 14.47 13.23 13.02
CA ALA A 562 15.28 13.23 14.24
C ALA A 562 14.50 13.57 15.53
N GLY A 563 13.35 14.27 15.41
CA GLY A 563 12.59 14.77 16.55
C GLY A 563 11.12 14.35 16.56
N ALA A 564 10.33 14.83 15.60
CA ALA A 564 8.86 14.69 15.68
C ALA A 564 8.39 13.23 15.66
N ILE A 565 8.93 12.41 14.76
CA ILE A 565 8.54 11.00 14.61
C ILE A 565 8.96 10.17 15.85
N PRO A 566 10.22 10.24 16.35
CA PRO A 566 10.59 9.65 17.64
C PRO A 566 9.70 10.07 18.81
N ALA A 567 9.30 11.35 18.87
CA ALA A 567 8.40 11.86 19.90
C ALA A 567 7.00 11.22 19.83
N TYR A 568 6.47 10.93 18.64
CA TYR A 568 5.16 10.26 18.51
C TYR A 568 5.11 8.86 19.17
N TYR A 569 6.24 8.16 19.23
CA TYR A 569 6.33 6.82 19.83
C TYR A 569 6.81 6.85 21.29
N THR A 570 7.14 8.01 21.84
CA THR A 570 7.72 8.17 23.18
C THR A 570 6.81 8.98 24.12
N THR A 571 6.13 10.02 23.61
CA THR A 571 5.20 10.84 24.40
C THR A 571 4.06 10.00 24.97
N GLY A 572 3.81 10.15 26.27
CA GLY A 572 2.73 9.45 27.00
C GLY A 572 3.00 7.98 27.34
N GLN A 573 4.17 7.46 26.98
CA GLN A 573 4.55 6.06 27.25
C GLN A 573 5.37 5.94 28.54
N ALA A 574 5.50 4.73 29.07
CA ALA A 574 6.27 4.47 30.29
C ALA A 574 7.78 4.71 30.10
N ALA A 575 8.48 5.07 31.18
CA ALA A 575 9.93 5.21 31.14
C ALA A 575 10.61 3.87 30.82
N GLY A 576 11.51 3.85 29.84
CA GLY A 576 12.12 2.63 29.30
C GLY A 576 11.29 1.94 28.21
N ASP A 577 10.22 2.57 27.73
CA ASP A 577 9.40 2.15 26.59
C ASP A 577 9.40 3.25 25.50
N GLY A 578 8.84 2.96 24.34
CA GLY A 578 8.74 3.87 23.19
C GLY A 578 9.89 3.73 22.19
N TRP A 579 10.20 4.82 21.48
CA TRP A 579 11.12 4.81 20.35
C TRP A 579 12.52 4.30 20.71
N ASN A 580 13.14 4.91 21.72
CA ASN A 580 14.51 4.58 22.13
C ASN A 580 14.64 3.14 22.66
N ALA A 581 13.57 2.60 23.28
CA ALA A 581 13.51 1.22 23.71
C ALA A 581 13.44 0.23 22.53
N ALA A 582 12.69 0.57 21.48
CA ALA A 582 12.62 -0.22 20.26
C ALA A 582 13.96 -0.23 19.51
N VAL A 583 14.58 0.94 19.32
CA VAL A 583 15.90 1.09 18.69
C VAL A 583 16.97 0.33 19.48
N ALA A 584 17.00 0.45 20.81
CA ALA A 584 17.92 -0.31 21.66
C ALA A 584 17.69 -1.83 21.55
N THR A 585 16.43 -2.27 21.47
CA THR A 585 16.08 -3.69 21.27
C THR A 585 16.56 -4.22 19.92
N PHE A 586 16.42 -3.45 18.84
CA PHE A 586 16.96 -3.83 17.53
C PHE A 586 18.49 -3.93 17.54
N THR A 587 19.19 -2.96 18.13
CA THR A 587 20.65 -3.00 18.26
C THR A 587 21.14 -4.13 19.14
N ALA A 588 20.38 -4.53 20.18
CA ALA A 588 20.72 -5.69 21.01
C ALA A 588 20.49 -7.04 20.29
N LEU A 589 19.55 -7.11 19.35
CA LEU A 589 19.22 -8.33 18.59
C LEU A 589 19.97 -8.45 17.26
N ASP A 590 20.50 -7.34 16.74
CA ASP A 590 21.39 -7.27 15.57
C ASP A 590 22.44 -6.16 15.78
N PRO A 591 23.49 -6.43 16.58
CA PRO A 591 24.54 -5.46 16.92
C PRO A 591 25.52 -5.20 15.77
N ASN A 592 25.57 -6.10 14.78
CA ASN A 592 26.43 -5.95 13.60
C ASN A 592 25.73 -5.24 12.42
N GLY A 593 24.46 -4.84 12.58
CA GLY A 593 23.71 -4.12 11.55
C GLY A 593 23.39 -4.94 10.28
N VAL A 594 23.40 -6.27 10.38
CA VAL A 594 23.14 -7.18 9.25
C VAL A 594 21.77 -6.92 8.63
N PHE A 595 20.76 -6.58 9.43
CA PHE A 595 19.42 -6.23 8.96
C PHE A 595 19.20 -4.70 8.86
N GLY A 596 20.27 -3.92 8.76
CA GLY A 596 20.24 -2.47 8.51
C GLY A 596 20.24 -2.09 7.02
N SER A 597 20.18 -0.80 6.74
CA SER A 597 20.34 -0.19 5.41
C SER A 597 20.68 1.30 5.55
N PRO A 598 21.31 1.97 4.57
CA PRO A 598 21.59 3.41 4.70
C PRO A 598 20.35 4.27 4.99
N PHE A 599 19.15 3.78 4.65
CA PHE A 599 17.89 4.41 5.06
C PHE A 599 17.58 4.14 6.54
N LEU A 600 17.58 2.87 6.98
CA LEU A 600 17.28 2.49 8.37
C LEU A 600 18.29 3.08 9.36
N ASP A 601 19.57 3.09 9.01
CA ASP A 601 20.66 3.66 9.82
C ASP A 601 20.48 5.18 10.04
N ARG A 602 19.73 5.85 9.15
CA ARG A 602 19.37 7.28 9.26
C ARG A 602 18.04 7.49 9.99
N VAL A 603 17.07 6.60 9.85
CA VAL A 603 15.69 6.79 10.36
C VAL A 603 15.33 5.97 11.61
N LEU A 604 16.18 5.05 12.08
CA LEU A 604 16.02 4.28 13.32
C LEU A 604 17.19 4.53 14.28
N VAL A 605 17.54 5.80 14.45
CA VAL A 605 18.47 6.29 15.49
C VAL A 605 17.71 6.62 16.78
N PRO A 606 18.37 6.65 17.95
CA PRO A 606 17.76 7.19 19.15
C PRO A 606 17.31 8.65 18.94
N GLY A 607 16.08 8.97 19.36
CA GLY A 607 15.59 10.34 19.46
C GLY A 607 16.21 11.05 20.67
N GLY A 608 16.40 12.36 20.53
CA GLY A 608 16.91 13.25 21.58
C GLY A 608 15.87 13.70 22.59
#